data_AF-A0A962QTH5-F1
#
_entry.id   AF-A0A962QTH5-F1
#
_cell.length_a   1.000
_cell.length_b   1.000
_cell.length_c   1.000
_cell.angle_alpha   90.00
_cell.angle_beta   90.00
_cell.angle_gamma   90.00
#
_symmetry.space_group_name_H-M   'P 1'
#
loop_
_entity.id
_entity.type
_entity.pdbx_description
1 polymer ?
#
loop_
_entity_poly.entity_id
_entity_poly.type
_entity_poly.pdbx_seq_one_letter_code
_entity_poly.pdbx_strand_id
1 'polypeptide(L)'
;MPRILHTLKAQISLAIGLLTLLFAGSTMYSLHVIDRQHSDDTLVRLAGRLQFNQQQLAVQAMRYQENAPRDYPSYYRDLRLYFEDLKNARAELTRVIDAFANNRVDREVTGRSMAMKPDLPPHSLAIARELGDAWQAFLTQLDERTGPDPTEPRLEWAATWIVENHAPLGEIAERLTNTLADDVAARATRANLVNRLLLVAALLVAIATFAWFYLRVLSPLGVAVDGFRMVANGDFAHKVPVVHNNEIGWLADSFNRLSERM
;
A
#
# COMPACT_ATOMS: atom_id res chain seq x y z
N MET A 1 27.31 36.22 -12.58
CA MET A 1 26.83 34.82 -12.37
C MET A 1 27.55 33.93 -13.39
N PRO A 2 28.17 32.82 -12.97
CA PRO A 2 29.33 32.28 -13.68
C PRO A 2 28.91 31.56 -14.98
N ARG A 3 29.78 31.67 -16.01
CA ARG A 3 29.69 31.03 -17.35
C ARG A 3 29.46 29.50 -17.33
N ILE A 4 29.46 28.88 -16.16
CA ILE A 4 29.32 27.43 -15.93
C ILE A 4 27.94 26.92 -16.41
N LEU A 5 26.86 27.69 -16.26
CA LEU A 5 25.51 27.30 -16.70
C LEU A 5 25.33 27.30 -18.24
N HIS A 6 26.25 27.94 -18.97
CA HIS A 6 26.23 27.94 -20.43
C HIS A 6 26.93 26.74 -21.05
N THR A 7 27.65 25.95 -20.24
CA THR A 7 28.31 24.73 -20.71
C THR A 7 27.26 23.64 -20.99
N LEU A 8 27.41 22.99 -22.14
CA LEU A 8 26.63 21.85 -22.56
C LEU A 8 26.72 20.73 -21.52
N LYS A 9 27.91 20.56 -20.93
CA LYS A 9 28.16 19.59 -19.85
C LYS A 9 27.29 19.87 -18.63
N ALA A 10 27.23 21.12 -18.15
CA ALA A 10 26.37 21.46 -17.02
C ALA A 10 24.88 21.27 -17.33
N GLN A 11 24.44 21.62 -18.55
CA GLN A 11 23.05 21.47 -18.98
C GLN A 11 22.64 19.98 -19.08
N ILE A 12 23.50 19.13 -19.66
CA ILE A 12 23.30 17.69 -19.74
C ILE A 12 23.28 17.07 -18.33
N SER A 13 24.25 17.41 -17.48
CA SER A 13 24.30 16.91 -16.10
C SER A 13 23.06 17.33 -15.29
N LEU A 14 22.57 18.55 -15.46
CA LEU A 14 21.33 19.03 -14.82
C LEU A 14 20.12 18.22 -15.31
N ALA A 15 20.00 18.00 -16.63
CA ALA A 15 18.89 17.24 -17.20
C ALA A 15 18.87 15.79 -16.70
N ILE A 16 20.03 15.12 -16.70
CA ILE A 16 20.18 13.76 -16.17
C ILE A 16 19.88 13.73 -14.67
N GLY A 17 20.38 14.70 -13.90
CA GLY A 17 20.10 14.79 -12.46
C GLY A 17 18.62 14.97 -12.16
N LEU A 18 17.92 15.80 -12.93
CA LEU A 18 16.48 16.02 -12.78
C LEU A 18 15.67 14.75 -13.10
N LEU A 19 16.00 14.07 -14.20
CA LEU A 19 15.40 12.78 -14.54
C LEU A 19 15.65 11.74 -13.45
N THR A 20 16.89 11.66 -12.95
CA THR A 20 17.27 10.69 -11.91
C THR A 20 16.50 10.95 -10.62
N LEU A 21 16.37 12.20 -10.18
CA LEU A 21 15.58 12.57 -9.00
C LEU A 21 14.10 12.22 -9.18
N LEU A 22 13.55 12.45 -10.37
CA LEU A 22 12.16 12.13 -10.68
C LEU A 22 11.91 10.61 -10.64
N PHE A 23 12.78 9.81 -11.25
CA PHE A 23 12.70 8.35 -11.19
C PHE A 23 12.89 7.80 -9.78
N ALA A 24 13.85 8.33 -9.02
CA ALA A 24 14.07 7.95 -7.63
C ALA A 24 12.85 8.25 -6.76
N GLY A 25 12.29 9.46 -6.89
CA GLY A 25 11.06 9.85 -6.18
C GLY A 25 9.86 8.98 -6.55
N SER A 26 9.68 8.68 -7.84
CA SER A 26 8.62 7.78 -8.31
C SER A 26 8.78 6.36 -7.76
N THR A 27 10.00 5.83 -7.75
CA THR A 27 10.30 4.49 -7.24
C THR A 27 10.06 4.42 -5.74
N MET A 28 10.53 5.41 -5.00
CA MET A 28 10.33 5.51 -3.55
C MET A 28 8.84 5.60 -3.19
N TYR A 29 8.07 6.40 -3.94
CA TYR A 29 6.62 6.48 -3.77
C TYR A 29 5.94 5.13 -4.09
N SER A 30 6.34 4.45 -5.16
CA SER A 30 5.78 3.15 -5.51
C SER A 30 6.06 2.08 -4.43
N LEU A 31 7.26 2.06 -3.86
CA LEU A 31 7.60 1.15 -2.77
C LEU A 31 6.74 1.42 -1.52
N HIS A 32 6.54 2.70 -1.19
CA HIS A 32 5.66 3.11 -0.08
C HIS A 32 4.21 2.68 -0.28
N VAL A 33 3.70 2.75 -1.52
CA VAL A 33 2.35 2.28 -1.87
C VAL A 33 2.24 0.76 -1.72
N ILE A 34 3.24 0.00 -2.16
CA ILE A 34 3.26 -1.47 -2.06
C ILE A 34 3.25 -1.92 -0.59
N ASP A 35 4.05 -1.28 0.25
CA ASP A 35 4.09 -1.59 1.69
C ASP A 35 2.73 -1.34 2.36
N ARG A 36 2.05 -0.23 2.01
CA ARG A 36 0.68 0.03 2.45
C ARG A 36 -0.32 -0.99 1.93
N GLN A 37 -0.21 -1.41 0.67
CA GLN A 37 -1.12 -2.40 0.09
C GLN A 37 -1.05 -3.74 0.83
N HIS A 38 0.14 -4.18 1.24
CA HIS A 38 0.28 -5.39 2.06
C HIS A 38 -0.37 -5.28 3.43
N SER A 39 -0.43 -4.08 4.01
CA SER A 39 -1.19 -3.78 5.21
C SER A 39 -2.68 -3.94 4.97
N ASP A 40 -3.18 -3.28 3.94
CA ASP A 40 -4.59 -3.23 3.60
C ASP A 40 -5.14 -4.64 3.29
N ASP A 41 -4.41 -5.46 2.53
CA ASP A 41 -4.76 -6.86 2.26
C ASP A 41 -4.87 -7.71 3.54
N THR A 42 -4.02 -7.43 4.53
CA THR A 42 -4.03 -8.14 5.81
C THR A 42 -5.26 -7.74 6.62
N LEU A 43 -5.62 -6.46 6.63
CA LEU A 43 -6.81 -5.96 7.32
C LEU A 43 -8.10 -6.53 6.73
N VAL A 44 -8.24 -6.51 5.40
CA VAL A 44 -9.42 -7.08 4.72
C VAL A 44 -9.55 -8.57 5.01
N ARG A 45 -8.44 -9.32 5.00
CA ARG A 45 -8.43 -10.75 5.36
C ARG A 45 -8.85 -11.00 6.80
N LEU A 46 -8.35 -10.19 7.75
CA LEU A 46 -8.73 -10.29 9.16
C LEU A 46 -10.20 -9.95 9.38
N ALA A 47 -10.72 -8.94 8.69
CA ALA A 47 -12.14 -8.57 8.72
C ALA A 47 -13.03 -9.70 8.18
N GLY A 48 -12.65 -10.31 7.05
CA GLY A 48 -13.35 -11.49 6.52
C GLY A 48 -13.31 -12.70 7.46
N ARG A 49 -12.17 -12.95 8.12
CA ARG A 49 -12.03 -14.02 9.12
C ARG A 49 -12.91 -13.76 10.35
N LEU A 50 -12.96 -12.51 10.82
CA LEU A 50 -13.85 -12.08 11.91
C LEU A 50 -15.32 -12.38 11.58
N GLN A 51 -15.78 -11.98 10.39
CA GLN A 51 -17.16 -12.21 9.95
C GLN A 51 -17.47 -13.71 9.86
N PHE A 52 -16.57 -14.50 9.28
CA PHE A 52 -16.73 -15.95 9.19
C PHE A 52 -16.80 -16.61 10.57
N ASN A 53 -15.89 -16.27 11.48
CA ASN A 53 -15.84 -16.84 12.82
C ASN A 53 -17.08 -16.48 13.65
N GLN A 54 -17.60 -15.25 13.52
CA GLN A 54 -18.85 -14.81 14.13
C GLN A 54 -20.04 -15.68 13.67
N GLN A 55 -20.16 -15.90 12.35
CA GLN A 55 -21.22 -16.75 11.79
C GLN A 55 -21.07 -18.21 12.23
N GLN A 56 -19.83 -18.73 12.21
CA GLN A 56 -19.55 -20.08 12.65
C GLN A 56 -19.93 -20.29 14.12
N LEU A 57 -19.61 -19.34 15.00
CA LEU A 57 -19.97 -19.37 16.41
C LEU A 57 -21.49 -19.49 16.60
N ALA A 58 -22.27 -18.69 15.87
CA ALA A 58 -23.73 -18.74 15.91
C ALA A 58 -24.27 -20.09 15.42
N VAL A 59 -23.77 -20.61 14.29
CA VAL A 59 -24.19 -21.90 13.74
C VAL A 59 -23.85 -23.07 14.65
N GLN A 60 -22.66 -23.06 15.27
CA GLN A 60 -22.27 -24.10 16.24
C GLN A 60 -23.17 -24.07 17.47
N ALA A 61 -23.49 -22.88 17.99
CA ALA A 61 -24.41 -22.74 19.12
C ALA A 61 -25.83 -23.21 18.79
N MET A 62 -26.37 -22.87 17.61
CA MET A 62 -27.67 -23.37 17.16
C MET A 62 -27.70 -24.91 17.10
N ARG A 63 -26.68 -25.52 16.47
CA ARG A 63 -26.59 -26.98 16.37
C ARG A 63 -26.47 -27.67 17.73
N TYR A 64 -25.73 -27.05 18.66
CA TYR A 64 -25.62 -27.56 20.02
C TYR A 64 -26.95 -27.48 20.76
N GLN A 65 -27.67 -26.35 20.64
CA GLN A 65 -28.99 -26.16 21.25
C GLN A 65 -30.01 -27.20 20.76
N GLU A 66 -30.00 -27.52 19.46
CA GLU A 66 -30.89 -28.54 18.87
C GLU A 66 -30.58 -29.97 19.35
N ASN A 67 -29.32 -30.28 19.65
CA ASN A 67 -28.85 -31.64 19.95
C ASN A 67 -28.30 -31.78 21.36
N ALA A 68 -28.74 -30.94 22.28
CA ALA A 68 -28.17 -30.86 23.62
C ALA A 68 -28.27 -32.21 24.37
N PRO A 69 -27.19 -32.65 25.03
CA PRO A 69 -27.12 -33.94 25.68
C PRO A 69 -28.12 -34.01 26.84
N ARG A 70 -28.80 -35.15 26.98
CA ARG A 70 -29.74 -35.41 28.08
C ARG A 70 -29.18 -36.39 29.11
N ASP A 71 -27.95 -36.86 28.89
CA ASP A 71 -27.22 -37.80 29.73
C ASP A 71 -25.79 -37.31 30.02
N TYR A 72 -25.24 -37.76 31.15
CA TYR A 72 -23.89 -37.39 31.61
C TYR A 72 -22.76 -37.80 30.65
N PRO A 73 -22.72 -39.04 30.10
CA PRO A 73 -21.70 -39.42 29.13
C PRO A 73 -21.61 -38.50 27.91
N SER A 74 -22.75 -38.15 27.30
CA SER A 74 -22.82 -37.23 26.17
C SER A 74 -22.37 -35.81 26.56
N TYR A 75 -22.72 -35.36 27.76
CA TYR A 75 -22.25 -34.07 28.28
C TYR A 75 -20.72 -33.98 28.40
N TYR A 76 -20.06 -34.99 28.99
CA TYR A 76 -18.60 -35.00 29.11
C TYR A 76 -17.88 -35.11 27.75
N ARG A 77 -18.50 -35.75 26.76
CA ARG A 77 -18.00 -35.71 25.37
C ARG A 77 -18.05 -34.28 24.83
N ASP A 78 -19.17 -33.59 25.01
CA ASP A 78 -19.36 -32.26 24.47
C ASP A 78 -18.50 -31.20 25.18
N LEU A 79 -18.16 -31.43 26.46
CA LEU A 79 -17.15 -30.67 27.19
C LEU A 79 -15.78 -30.70 26.49
N ARG A 80 -15.41 -31.84 25.88
CA ARG A 80 -14.12 -32.02 25.20
C ARG A 80 -14.14 -31.60 23.73
N LEU A 81 -15.31 -31.37 23.16
CA LEU A 81 -15.49 -31.01 21.75
C LEU A 81 -16.04 -29.58 21.66
N TYR A 82 -17.35 -29.42 21.87
CA TYR A 82 -18.05 -28.14 21.72
C TYR A 82 -17.48 -27.05 22.64
N PHE A 83 -17.24 -27.35 23.92
CA PHE A 83 -16.77 -26.33 24.86
C PHE A 83 -15.33 -25.89 24.58
N GLU A 84 -14.44 -26.82 24.21
CA GLU A 84 -13.08 -26.48 23.79
C GLU A 84 -13.07 -25.69 22.47
N ASP A 85 -13.90 -26.07 21.50
CA ASP A 85 -14.07 -25.30 20.25
C ASP A 85 -14.59 -23.89 20.53
N LEU A 86 -15.57 -23.74 21.43
CA LEU A 86 -16.09 -22.45 21.87
C LEU A 86 -15.00 -21.59 22.52
N LYS A 87 -14.18 -22.16 23.41
CA LYS A 87 -13.05 -21.45 24.03
C LYS A 87 -12.05 -20.98 22.99
N ASN A 88 -11.70 -21.83 22.04
CA ASN A 88 -10.78 -21.50 20.96
C ASN A 88 -11.34 -20.38 20.06
N ALA A 89 -12.60 -20.49 19.66
CA ALA A 89 -13.29 -19.47 18.86
C ALA A 89 -13.35 -18.13 19.58
N ARG A 90 -13.69 -18.12 20.88
CA ARG A 90 -13.69 -16.92 21.73
C ARG A 90 -12.31 -16.28 21.77
N ALA A 91 -11.27 -17.05 22.07
CA ALA A 91 -9.90 -16.55 22.16
C ALA A 91 -9.39 -16.00 20.81
N GLU A 92 -9.79 -16.61 19.70
CA GLU A 92 -9.46 -16.12 18.37
C GLU A 92 -10.18 -14.81 18.03
N LEU A 93 -11.50 -14.74 18.27
CA LEU A 93 -12.29 -13.53 18.06
C LEU A 93 -11.78 -12.38 18.92
N THR A 94 -11.51 -12.61 20.21
CA THR A 94 -10.92 -11.60 21.11
C THR A 94 -9.61 -11.06 20.55
N ARG A 95 -8.68 -11.93 20.13
CA ARG A 95 -7.40 -11.48 19.57
C ARG A 95 -7.56 -10.62 18.32
N VAL A 96 -8.47 -10.97 17.42
CA VAL A 96 -8.71 -10.21 16.19
C VAL A 96 -9.39 -8.88 16.49
N ILE A 97 -10.42 -8.88 17.34
CA ILE A 97 -11.17 -7.67 17.73
C ILE A 97 -10.25 -6.70 18.47
N ASP A 98 -9.45 -7.18 19.44
CA ASP A 98 -8.49 -6.35 20.16
C ASP A 98 -7.42 -5.77 19.23
N ALA A 99 -7.01 -6.51 18.20
CA ALA A 99 -6.05 -6.01 17.22
C ALA A 99 -6.61 -4.82 16.42
N PHE A 100 -7.89 -4.87 16.07
CA PHE A 100 -8.58 -3.75 15.41
C PHE A 100 -8.83 -2.59 16.38
N ALA A 101 -9.38 -2.85 17.58
CA ALA A 101 -9.73 -1.81 18.56
C ALA A 101 -8.52 -1.02 19.06
N ASN A 102 -7.37 -1.68 19.20
CA ASN A 102 -6.10 -1.07 19.63
C ASN A 102 -5.25 -0.56 18.46
N ASN A 103 -5.72 -0.68 17.22
CA ASN A 103 -4.98 -0.32 16.01
C ASN A 103 -3.57 -0.94 15.96
N ARG A 104 -3.46 -2.21 16.35
CA ARG A 104 -2.19 -2.93 16.46
C ARG A 104 -2.39 -4.40 16.16
N VAL A 105 -1.74 -4.88 15.10
CA VAL A 105 -1.81 -6.28 14.71
C VAL A 105 -0.50 -6.95 15.03
N ASP A 106 -0.48 -7.71 16.12
CA ASP A 106 0.70 -8.45 16.55
C ASP A 106 0.98 -9.67 15.66
N ARG A 107 2.20 -10.22 15.78
CA ARG A 107 2.69 -11.36 14.99
C ARG A 107 1.78 -12.57 15.08
N GLU A 108 1.21 -12.81 16.26
CA GLU A 108 0.32 -13.94 16.54
C GLU A 108 -1.00 -13.88 15.77
N VAL A 109 -1.44 -12.68 15.38
CA VAL A 109 -2.70 -12.47 14.65
C VAL A 109 -2.50 -12.63 13.14
N THR A 110 -1.31 -12.28 12.63
CA THR A 110 -0.99 -12.35 11.18
C THR A 110 -0.24 -13.60 10.75
N GLY A 111 0.41 -14.32 11.68
CA GLY A 111 1.37 -15.38 11.37
C GLY A 111 2.67 -14.88 10.71
N ARG A 112 2.93 -13.56 10.71
CA ARG A 112 4.12 -12.94 10.10
C ARG A 112 5.20 -12.62 11.13
N SER A 113 6.43 -12.42 10.66
CA SER A 113 7.62 -12.16 11.47
C SER A 113 7.64 -10.81 12.18
N MET A 114 6.80 -9.84 11.80
CA MET A 114 6.75 -8.50 12.39
C MET A 114 5.33 -8.05 12.71
N ALA A 115 5.20 -7.31 13.83
CA ALA A 115 3.96 -6.67 14.21
C ALA A 115 3.70 -5.48 13.28
N MET A 116 2.44 -5.30 12.91
CA MET A 116 1.99 -4.25 12.02
C MET A 116 1.22 -3.19 12.81
N LYS A 117 1.49 -1.92 12.52
CA LYS A 117 0.64 -0.80 12.94
C LYS A 117 -0.21 -0.40 11.74
N PRO A 118 -1.46 -0.89 11.64
CA PRO A 118 -2.33 -0.45 10.57
C PRO A 118 -2.63 1.04 10.70
N ASP A 119 -2.83 1.68 9.55
CA ASP A 119 -3.31 3.05 9.46
C ASP A 119 -4.82 3.03 9.29
N LEU A 120 -5.56 2.65 10.35
CA LEU A 120 -7.02 2.66 10.34
C LEU A 120 -7.53 4.11 10.34
N PRO A 121 -8.39 4.50 9.39
CA PRO A 121 -9.08 5.78 9.44
C PRO A 121 -9.84 5.96 10.76
N PRO A 122 -10.00 7.20 11.26
CA PRO A 122 -10.70 7.46 12.52
C PRO A 122 -12.09 6.82 12.60
N HIS A 123 -12.83 6.78 11.49
CA HIS A 123 -14.15 6.17 11.42
C HIS A 123 -14.10 4.64 11.59
N SER A 124 -13.24 3.95 10.82
CA SER A 124 -13.00 2.51 10.94
C SER A 124 -12.49 2.11 12.35
N LEU A 125 -11.63 2.94 12.95
CA LEU A 125 -11.18 2.74 14.33
C LEU A 125 -12.31 2.90 15.36
N ALA A 126 -13.22 3.85 15.16
CA ALA A 126 -14.37 4.03 16.05
C ALA A 126 -15.29 2.80 16.03
N ILE A 127 -15.60 2.26 14.85
CA ILE A 127 -16.40 1.03 14.71
C ILE A 127 -15.66 -0.17 15.33
N ALA A 128 -14.34 -0.27 15.14
CA ALA A 128 -13.54 -1.33 15.74
C ALA A 128 -13.58 -1.30 17.28
N ARG A 129 -13.57 -0.10 17.89
CA ARG A 129 -13.71 0.07 19.35
C ARG A 129 -15.12 -0.27 19.83
N GLU A 130 -16.14 0.18 19.10
CA GLU A 130 -17.53 -0.21 19.37
C GLU A 130 -17.70 -1.74 19.36
N LEU A 131 -17.07 -2.43 18.38
CA LEU A 131 -17.06 -3.89 18.34
C LEU A 131 -16.34 -4.50 19.55
N GLY A 132 -15.21 -3.92 19.96
CA GLY A 132 -14.46 -4.33 21.14
C GLY A 132 -15.31 -4.23 22.41
N ASP A 133 -15.96 -3.10 22.63
CA ASP A 133 -16.81 -2.86 23.79
C ASP A 133 -18.02 -3.81 23.79
N ALA A 134 -18.67 -3.98 22.64
CA ALA A 134 -19.79 -4.91 22.49
C ALA A 134 -19.38 -6.37 22.72
N TRP A 135 -18.20 -6.77 22.22
CA TRP A 135 -17.66 -8.10 22.42
C TRP A 135 -17.33 -8.40 23.88
N GLN A 136 -16.73 -7.45 24.60
CA GLN A 136 -16.45 -7.61 26.02
C GLN A 136 -17.75 -7.73 26.83
N ALA A 137 -18.74 -6.90 26.56
CA ALA A 137 -20.06 -7.00 27.20
C ALA A 137 -20.74 -8.35 26.92
N PHE A 138 -20.66 -8.83 25.69
CA PHE A 138 -21.16 -10.15 25.30
C PHE A 138 -20.46 -11.29 26.04
N LEU A 139 -19.13 -11.23 26.18
CA LEU A 139 -18.34 -12.23 26.89
C LEU A 139 -18.64 -12.25 28.39
N THR A 140 -18.76 -11.09 29.04
CA THR A 140 -19.12 -11.00 30.46
C THR A 140 -20.44 -11.73 30.73
N GLN A 141 -21.46 -11.43 29.93
CA GLN A 141 -22.77 -12.07 30.08
C GLN A 141 -22.75 -13.57 29.74
N LEU A 142 -21.93 -13.97 28.75
CA LEU A 142 -21.73 -15.37 28.42
C LEU A 142 -21.10 -16.14 29.59
N ASP A 143 -20.07 -15.58 30.23
CA ASP A 143 -19.40 -16.21 31.36
C ASP A 143 -20.33 -16.31 32.58
N GLU A 144 -21.11 -15.26 32.86
CA GLU A 144 -22.14 -15.29 33.91
C GLU A 144 -23.17 -16.42 33.69
N ARG A 145 -23.65 -16.61 32.45
CA ARG A 145 -24.62 -17.66 32.12
C ARG A 145 -24.01 -19.06 32.08
N THR A 146 -22.75 -19.17 31.71
CA THR A 146 -22.01 -20.46 31.69
C THR A 146 -21.76 -20.96 33.12
N GLY A 147 -21.67 -20.05 34.08
CA GLY A 147 -21.52 -20.34 35.51
C GLY A 147 -20.06 -20.38 35.96
N PRO A 148 -19.82 -20.35 37.28
CA PRO A 148 -18.47 -20.18 37.84
C PRO A 148 -17.64 -21.47 37.85
N ASP A 149 -18.25 -22.64 37.59
CA ASP A 149 -17.56 -23.92 37.58
C ASP A 149 -16.98 -24.20 36.18
N PRO A 150 -15.64 -24.14 36.01
CA PRO A 150 -15.02 -24.42 34.72
C PRO A 150 -15.03 -25.91 34.36
N THR A 151 -15.34 -26.80 35.30
CA THR A 151 -15.39 -28.25 35.10
C THR A 151 -16.80 -28.76 34.76
N GLU A 152 -17.84 -28.04 35.17
CA GLU A 152 -19.24 -28.32 34.83
C GLU A 152 -19.98 -27.06 34.30
N PRO A 153 -19.53 -26.49 33.17
CA PRO A 153 -20.17 -25.33 32.55
C PRO A 153 -21.58 -25.64 32.03
N ARG A 154 -22.47 -24.64 32.10
CA ARG A 154 -23.84 -24.72 31.56
C ARG A 154 -23.84 -24.47 30.05
N LEU A 155 -23.41 -25.47 29.28
CA LEU A 155 -23.23 -25.38 27.83
C LEU A 155 -24.52 -25.04 27.06
N GLU A 156 -25.70 -25.53 27.50
CA GLU A 156 -26.99 -25.17 26.88
C GLU A 156 -27.31 -23.68 27.04
N TRP A 157 -26.97 -23.10 28.19
CA TRP A 157 -27.21 -21.69 28.47
C TRP A 157 -26.26 -20.80 27.69
N ALA A 158 -25.00 -21.23 27.58
CA ALA A 158 -24.01 -20.61 26.72
C ALA A 158 -24.48 -20.59 25.25
N ALA A 159 -24.92 -21.73 24.73
CA ALA A 159 -25.44 -21.83 23.36
C ALA A 159 -26.66 -20.94 23.13
N THR A 160 -27.64 -20.97 24.04
CA THR A 160 -28.84 -20.13 23.97
C THR A 160 -28.48 -18.64 23.94
N TRP A 161 -27.56 -18.21 24.81
CA TRP A 161 -27.09 -16.82 24.83
C TRP A 161 -26.47 -16.38 23.50
N ILE A 162 -25.59 -17.22 22.92
CA ILE A 162 -24.96 -16.95 21.63
C ILE A 162 -26.03 -16.80 20.55
N VAL A 163 -26.98 -17.74 20.45
CA VAL A 163 -28.06 -17.69 19.45
C VAL A 163 -28.90 -16.44 19.58
N GLU A 164 -29.24 -16.02 20.80
CA GLU A 164 -30.07 -14.84 21.04
C GLU A 164 -29.34 -13.50 20.83
N ASN A 165 -28.01 -13.46 21.01
CA ASN A 165 -27.27 -12.19 21.14
C ASN A 165 -26.12 -12.01 20.14
N HIS A 166 -25.91 -12.93 19.20
CA HIS A 166 -24.86 -12.80 18.19
C HIS A 166 -25.16 -11.72 17.12
N ALA A 167 -26.43 -11.43 16.82
CA ALA A 167 -26.81 -10.58 15.70
C ALA A 167 -26.22 -9.15 15.77
N PRO A 168 -26.28 -8.43 16.92
CA PRO A 168 -25.67 -7.10 17.03
C PRO A 168 -24.15 -7.11 16.77
N LEU A 169 -23.43 -8.14 17.23
CA LEU A 169 -21.99 -8.28 16.97
C LEU A 169 -21.72 -8.49 15.48
N GLY A 170 -22.55 -9.29 14.82
CA GLY A 170 -22.50 -9.51 13.38
C GLY A 170 -22.69 -8.22 12.58
N GLU A 171 -23.68 -7.40 12.95
CA GLU A 171 -23.94 -6.11 12.30
C GLU A 171 -22.78 -5.12 12.46
N ILE A 172 -22.20 -5.01 13.66
CA ILE A 172 -21.03 -4.15 13.89
C ILE A 172 -19.82 -4.65 13.08
N ALA A 173 -19.57 -5.96 13.07
CA ALA A 173 -18.48 -6.57 12.31
C ALA A 173 -18.65 -6.40 10.79
N GLU A 174 -19.88 -6.49 10.28
CA GLU A 174 -20.20 -6.23 8.88
C GLU A 174 -19.95 -4.76 8.51
N ARG A 175 -20.43 -3.81 9.33
CA ARG A 175 -20.15 -2.37 9.13
C ARG A 175 -18.65 -2.08 9.13
N LEU A 176 -17.89 -2.69 10.04
CA LEU A 176 -16.43 -2.58 10.07
C LEU A 176 -15.82 -3.08 8.74
N THR A 177 -16.22 -4.27 8.30
CA THR A 177 -15.68 -4.91 7.09
C THR A 177 -15.97 -4.09 5.84
N ASN A 178 -17.21 -3.59 5.69
CA ASN A 178 -17.61 -2.78 4.55
C ASN A 178 -16.87 -1.43 4.55
N THR A 179 -16.81 -0.75 5.70
CA THR A 179 -16.08 0.52 5.82
C THR A 179 -14.59 0.35 5.50
N LEU A 180 -13.96 -0.73 5.99
CA LEU A 180 -12.56 -1.04 5.69
C LEU A 180 -12.34 -1.30 4.20
N ALA A 181 -13.22 -2.09 3.57
CA ALA A 181 -13.13 -2.37 2.14
C ALA A 181 -13.22 -1.09 1.30
N ASP A 182 -14.16 -0.20 1.65
CA ASP A 182 -14.34 1.09 0.98
C ASP A 182 -13.13 2.01 1.18
N ASP A 183 -12.61 2.10 2.41
CA ASP A 183 -11.42 2.88 2.75
C ASP A 183 -10.18 2.41 1.97
N VAL A 184 -9.97 1.09 1.91
CA VAL A 184 -8.87 0.46 1.17
C VAL A 184 -9.02 0.71 -0.34
N ALA A 185 -10.22 0.54 -0.90
CA ALA A 185 -10.48 0.79 -2.31
C ALA A 185 -10.24 2.28 -2.67
N ALA A 186 -10.69 3.20 -1.82
CA ALA A 186 -10.48 4.64 -2.00
C ALA A 186 -9.00 5.05 -1.90
N ARG A 187 -8.20 4.35 -1.09
CA ARG A 187 -6.74 4.56 -1.00
C ARG A 187 -6.01 4.00 -2.22
N ALA A 188 -6.37 2.79 -2.64
CA ALA A 188 -5.78 2.14 -3.82
C ALA A 188 -6.04 2.93 -5.10
N THR A 189 -7.26 3.43 -5.30
CA THR A 189 -7.61 4.30 -6.44
C THR A 189 -6.82 5.60 -6.45
N ARG A 190 -6.67 6.26 -5.30
CA ARG A 190 -5.82 7.46 -5.15
C ARG A 190 -4.35 7.18 -5.45
N ALA A 191 -3.79 6.10 -4.92
CA ALA A 191 -2.41 5.71 -5.15
C ALA A 191 -2.15 5.40 -6.64
N ASN A 192 -3.07 4.68 -7.29
CA ASN A 192 -3.00 4.38 -8.71
C ASN A 192 -3.06 5.64 -9.58
N LEU A 193 -3.89 6.63 -9.21
CA LEU A 193 -3.93 7.91 -9.91
C LEU A 193 -2.60 8.64 -9.82
N VAL A 194 -2.02 8.75 -8.62
CA VAL A 194 -0.72 9.41 -8.42
C VAL A 194 0.38 8.70 -9.20
N ASN A 195 0.44 7.36 -9.15
CA ASN A 195 1.40 6.58 -9.94
C ASN A 195 1.25 6.83 -11.44
N ARG A 196 0.02 6.87 -11.97
CA ARG A 196 -0.23 7.19 -13.37
C ARG A 196 0.23 8.61 -13.72
N LEU A 197 -0.05 9.59 -12.88
CA LEU A 197 0.40 10.98 -13.09
C LEU A 197 1.93 11.09 -13.06
N LEU A 198 2.61 10.39 -12.16
CA LEU A 198 4.07 10.34 -12.09
C LEU A 198 4.67 9.72 -13.36
N LEU A 199 4.07 8.64 -13.88
CA LEU A 199 4.51 8.02 -15.14
C LEU A 199 4.34 8.95 -16.33
N VAL A 200 3.18 9.63 -16.44
CA VAL A 200 2.94 10.62 -17.49
C VAL A 200 3.92 11.79 -17.37
N ALA A 201 4.17 12.30 -16.15
CA ALA A 201 5.14 13.35 -15.92
C ALA A 201 6.56 12.92 -16.31
N ALA A 202 6.98 11.70 -15.96
CA ALA A 202 8.26 11.13 -16.35
C ALA A 202 8.42 11.06 -17.87
N LEU A 203 7.38 10.61 -18.56
CA LEU A 203 7.35 10.52 -20.02
C LEU A 203 7.47 11.91 -20.66
N LEU A 204 6.72 12.89 -20.17
CA LEU A 204 6.78 14.27 -20.67
C LEU A 204 8.17 14.89 -20.48
N VAL A 205 8.79 14.68 -19.31
CA VAL A 205 10.15 15.18 -19.05
C VAL A 205 11.15 14.49 -19.97
N ALA A 206 11.05 13.17 -20.17
CA ALA A 206 11.94 12.43 -21.07
C ALA A 206 11.82 12.94 -22.52
N ILE A 207 10.60 13.15 -23.02
CA ILE A 207 10.34 13.71 -24.36
C ILE A 207 10.92 15.13 -24.45
N ALA A 208 10.69 15.98 -23.44
CA ALA A 208 11.21 17.34 -23.43
C ALA A 208 12.74 17.38 -23.41
N THR A 209 13.39 16.53 -22.61
CA THR A 209 14.86 16.39 -22.58
C THR A 209 15.39 15.90 -23.92
N PHE A 210 14.74 14.92 -24.54
CA PHE A 210 15.12 14.42 -25.85
C PHE A 210 15.01 15.50 -26.94
N ALA A 211 13.86 16.19 -27.01
CA ALA A 211 13.63 17.26 -27.97
C ALA A 211 14.64 18.40 -27.78
N TRP A 212 14.89 18.80 -26.53
CA TRP A 212 15.91 19.78 -26.20
C TRP A 212 17.30 19.33 -26.66
N PHE A 213 17.71 18.10 -26.33
CA PHE A 213 19.01 17.55 -26.71
C PHE A 213 19.17 17.49 -28.24
N TYR A 214 18.13 17.08 -28.96
CA TYR A 214 18.13 17.04 -30.42
C TYR A 214 18.35 18.44 -31.03
N LEU A 215 17.58 19.42 -30.56
CA LEU A 215 17.61 20.79 -31.11
C LEU A 215 18.85 21.59 -30.68
N ARG A 216 19.35 21.40 -29.46
CA ARG A 216 20.48 22.17 -28.91
C ARG A 216 21.84 21.52 -29.09
N VAL A 217 21.90 20.20 -29.28
CA VAL A 217 23.16 19.44 -29.33
C VAL A 217 23.35 18.74 -30.67
N LEU A 218 22.47 17.78 -31.00
CA LEU A 218 22.66 16.91 -32.18
C LEU A 218 22.60 17.69 -33.49
N SER A 219 21.59 18.54 -33.69
CA SER A 219 21.43 19.31 -34.93
C SER A 219 22.59 20.29 -35.18
N PRO A 220 22.99 21.17 -34.22
CA PRO A 220 24.14 22.05 -34.41
C PRO A 220 25.47 21.31 -34.61
N LEU A 221 25.63 20.15 -33.97
CA LEU A 221 26.83 19.33 -34.15
C LEU A 221 26.91 18.78 -35.59
N GLY A 222 25.79 18.30 -36.15
CA GLY A 222 25.73 17.86 -37.54
C GLY A 222 26.12 18.97 -38.52
N VAL A 223 25.55 20.16 -38.35
CA VAL A 223 25.88 21.35 -39.17
C VAL A 223 27.37 21.70 -39.05
N ALA A 224 27.94 21.65 -37.84
CA ALA A 224 29.36 21.93 -37.66
C ALA A 224 30.26 20.89 -38.34
N VAL A 225 29.93 19.60 -38.21
CA VAL A 225 30.68 18.50 -38.85
C VAL A 225 30.64 18.60 -40.38
N ASP A 226 29.48 18.90 -40.96
CA ASP A 226 29.34 19.07 -42.40
C ASP A 226 30.12 20.29 -42.90
N GLY A 227 30.09 21.40 -42.16
CA GLY A 227 30.90 22.59 -42.46
C GLY A 227 32.41 22.32 -42.39
N PHE A 228 32.87 21.56 -41.39
CA PHE A 228 34.28 21.15 -41.30
C PHE A 228 34.70 20.25 -42.47
N ARG A 229 33.81 19.36 -42.93
CA ARG A 229 34.06 18.52 -44.12
C ARG A 229 34.21 19.34 -45.40
N MET A 230 33.42 20.41 -45.56
CA MET A 230 33.53 21.30 -46.73
C MET A 230 34.89 22.00 -46.79
N VAL A 231 35.34 22.57 -45.67
CA VAL A 231 36.66 23.21 -45.58
C VAL A 231 37.79 22.21 -45.77
N ALA A 232 37.68 21.01 -45.18
CA ALA A 232 38.67 19.94 -45.36
C ALA A 232 38.77 19.46 -46.82
N ASN A 233 37.68 19.55 -47.58
CA ASN A 233 37.65 19.21 -49.00
C ASN A 233 38.12 20.36 -49.92
N GLY A 234 38.64 21.46 -49.36
CA GLY A 234 39.31 22.53 -50.10
C GLY A 234 38.54 23.84 -50.24
N ASP A 235 37.32 23.95 -49.69
CA ASP A 235 36.56 25.21 -49.68
C ASP A 235 36.88 26.06 -48.44
N PHE A 236 38.07 26.68 -48.42
CA PHE A 236 38.53 27.50 -47.30
C PHE A 236 37.78 28.83 -47.13
N ALA A 237 36.94 29.21 -48.11
CA ALA A 237 36.09 30.40 -48.03
C ALA A 237 34.81 30.16 -47.21
N HIS A 238 34.43 28.90 -46.98
CA HIS A 238 33.25 28.53 -46.21
C HIS A 238 33.44 28.79 -44.69
N LYS A 239 32.50 29.51 -44.08
CA LYS A 239 32.46 29.72 -42.62
C LYS A 239 31.37 28.88 -41.97
N VAL A 240 31.72 28.13 -40.94
CA VAL A 240 30.77 27.31 -40.18
C VAL A 240 29.90 28.22 -39.30
N PRO A 241 28.56 28.12 -39.35
CA PRO A 241 27.69 29.00 -38.58
C PRO A 241 27.80 28.76 -37.06
N VAL A 242 28.05 29.83 -36.30
CA VAL A 242 28.10 29.80 -34.82
C VAL A 242 26.70 30.04 -34.26
N VAL A 243 25.94 28.95 -34.09
CA VAL A 243 24.50 29.03 -33.70
C VAL A 243 24.28 29.27 -32.21
N HIS A 244 25.17 28.77 -31.34
CA HIS A 244 24.99 28.82 -29.89
C HIS A 244 26.28 29.21 -29.15
N ASN A 245 26.15 29.96 -28.05
CA ASN A 245 27.28 30.29 -27.17
C ASN A 245 27.55 29.15 -26.16
N ASN A 246 27.99 28.00 -26.66
CA ASN A 246 28.35 26.79 -25.92
C ASN A 246 29.60 26.14 -26.56
N GLU A 247 30.03 24.98 -26.06
CA GLU A 247 31.23 24.27 -26.52
C GLU A 247 31.23 24.00 -28.03
N ILE A 248 30.06 23.74 -28.64
CA ILE A 248 29.94 23.52 -30.10
C ILE A 248 30.18 24.83 -30.85
N GLY A 249 29.59 25.94 -30.40
CA GLY A 249 29.82 27.23 -31.03
C GLY A 249 31.24 27.77 -30.80
N TRP A 250 31.86 27.50 -29.64
CA TRP A 250 33.26 27.85 -29.38
C TRP A 250 34.21 27.05 -30.29
N LEU A 251 33.89 25.78 -30.57
CA LEU A 251 34.63 24.97 -31.54
C LEU A 251 34.51 25.54 -32.96
N ALA A 252 33.29 25.88 -33.40
CA ALA A 252 33.06 26.49 -34.72
C ALA A 252 33.75 27.87 -34.85
N ASP A 253 33.68 28.73 -33.84
CA ASP A 253 34.36 30.03 -33.85
C ASP A 253 35.89 29.88 -33.90
N SER A 254 36.44 28.97 -33.10
CA SER A 254 37.89 28.71 -33.08
C SER A 254 38.38 28.13 -34.42
N PHE A 255 37.58 27.27 -35.05
CA PHE A 255 37.87 26.72 -36.38
C PHE A 255 37.83 27.80 -37.47
N ASN A 256 36.80 28.64 -37.50
CA ASN A 256 36.69 29.74 -38.46
C ASN A 256 37.90 30.70 -38.35
N ARG A 257 38.33 31.04 -37.14
CA ARG A 257 39.52 31.88 -36.91
C ARG A 257 40.83 31.23 -37.39
N LEU A 258 40.92 29.90 -37.35
CA LEU A 258 42.06 29.16 -37.90
C LEU A 258 42.04 29.19 -39.43
N SER A 259 40.87 28.94 -40.04
CA SER A 259 40.70 28.94 -41.49
C SER A 259 40.97 30.32 -42.11
N GLU A 260 40.60 31.41 -41.43
CA GLU A 260 40.90 32.79 -41.87
C GLU A 260 42.40 33.14 -41.92
N ARG A 261 43.25 32.33 -41.28
CA ARG A 261 44.70 32.55 -41.23
C ARG A 261 45.48 31.72 -42.26
N MET A 262 44.81 30.84 -43.00
CA MET A 262 45.39 30.04 -44.09
C MET A 262 45.11 30.70 -45.43
#